data_AF-A0A5B7IM13-F1
#
_entry.id   AF-A0A5B7IM13-F1
#
_cell.length_a   1.000
_cell.length_b   1.000
_cell.length_c   1.000
_cell.angle_alpha   90.00
_cell.angle_beta   90.00
_cell.angle_gamma   90.00
#
_symmetry.space_group_name_H-M   'P 1'
#
loop_
_entity.id
_entity.type
_entity.pdbx_description
1 polymer ?
#
loop_
_entity_poly.entity_id
_entity_poly.type
_entity_poly.pdbx_seq_one_letter_code
_entity_poly.pdbx_strand_id
1 'polypeptide(L)' 'MRVPWDDQWGTSTPSGNWTGVVGTLQYHKADFSLLLSWIRGRYQVVEYSRIYVNEPIVMIMLKPGPLPQYLALIRPLAGK' A
#
# COMPACT_ATOMS: atom_id res chain seq x y z
N MET A 1 -17.56 -10.23 8.45
CA MET A 1 -16.70 -9.07 8.12
C MET A 1 -17.58 -8.01 7.49
N ARG A 2 -17.75 -6.84 8.12
CA ARG A 2 -18.47 -5.73 7.48
C ARG A 2 -17.49 -5.03 6.55
N VAL A 3 -17.85 -4.94 5.27
CA VAL A 3 -17.08 -4.19 4.28
C VAL A 3 -17.33 -2.70 4.56
N PRO A 4 -16.29 -1.86 4.63
CA PRO A 4 -16.48 -0.41 4.78
C PRO A 4 -17.25 0.14 3.57
N TRP A 5 -17.99 1.23 3.78
CA TRP A 5 -18.90 1.81 2.79
C TRP A 5 -18.20 2.35 1.53
N ASP A 6 -16.91 2.65 1.62
CA ASP A 6 -16.06 3.20 0.55
C ASP A 6 -15.05 2.19 -0.01
N ASP A 7 -15.04 0.96 0.51
CA ASP A 7 -14.06 -0.09 0.18
C ASP A 7 -12.58 0.37 0.27
N GLN A 8 -12.30 1.31 1.18
CA GLN A 8 -10.95 1.86 1.40
C GLN A 8 -10.36 1.42 2.74
N TRP A 9 -9.03 1.44 2.85
CA TRP A 9 -8.33 1.19 4.12
C TRP A 9 -8.58 2.27 5.17
N GLY A 10 -8.71 3.52 4.72
CA GLY A 10 -8.97 4.68 5.56
C GLY A 10 -7.89 5.74 5.49
N THR A 11 -8.34 6.96 5.25
CA THR A 11 -7.55 8.20 5.19
C THR A 11 -7.99 9.14 6.31
N SER A 12 -7.03 9.89 6.85
CA SER A 12 -7.33 10.91 7.86
C SER A 12 -7.95 12.13 7.17
N THR A 13 -9.02 12.62 7.76
CA THR A 13 -9.60 13.93 7.43
C THR A 13 -9.01 15.02 8.34
N PRO A 14 -9.10 16.31 7.97
CA PRO A 14 -8.61 17.41 8.81
C PRO A 14 -9.30 17.50 10.17
N SER A 15 -10.51 16.96 10.32
CA SER A 15 -11.26 16.94 11.59
C SER A 15 -10.82 15.85 12.56
N GLY A 16 -9.81 15.04 12.21
CA GLY A 16 -9.36 13.89 13.01
C GLY A 16 -10.22 12.63 12.85
N ASN A 17 -11.21 12.67 11.95
CA ASN A 17 -12.01 11.50 11.59
C ASN A 17 -11.29 10.69 10.52
N TRP A 18 -11.52 9.38 10.52
CA TRP A 18 -11.01 8.47 9.50
C TRP A 18 -12.15 7.92 8.63
N THR A 19 -11.83 7.65 7.37
CA THR A 19 -12.68 6.92 6.42
C THR A 19 -12.33 5.42 6.41
N GLY A 20 -12.96 4.62 5.56
CA GLY A 20 -12.54 3.24 5.35
C GLY A 20 -12.68 2.30 6.54
N VAL A 21 -11.84 1.26 6.53
CA VAL A 21 -11.69 0.30 7.63
C VAL A 21 -11.35 1.02 8.94
N VAL A 22 -10.39 1.96 8.92
CA VAL A 22 -9.97 2.69 10.14
C VAL A 22 -11.13 3.49 10.73
N GLY A 23 -11.88 4.22 9.92
CA GLY A 23 -13.07 4.95 10.37
C GLY A 23 -14.15 4.02 10.93
N THR A 24 -14.35 2.88 10.28
CA THR A 24 -15.30 1.86 10.75
C THR A 24 -14.93 1.35 12.15
N LEU A 25 -13.64 1.17 12.42
CA LEU A 25 -13.13 0.81 13.76
C LEU A 25 -13.25 1.98 14.75
N GLN A 26 -12.87 3.20 14.34
CA GLN A 26 -12.94 4.41 15.17
C GLN A 26 -14.35 4.67 15.72
N TYR A 27 -15.38 4.42 14.90
CA TYR A 27 -16.78 4.60 15.30
C TYR A 27 -17.44 3.32 15.83
N HIS A 28 -16.66 2.30 16.18
CA HIS A 28 -17.15 1.01 16.71
C HIS A 28 -18.25 0.36 15.83
N LYS A 29 -18.18 0.56 14.51
CA LYS A 29 -19.08 -0.08 13.54
C LYS A 29 -18.64 -1.50 13.18
N ALA A 30 -17.40 -1.85 13.53
CA ALA A 30 -16.81 -3.18 13.52
C ALA A 30 -15.92 -3.34 14.76
N ASP A 31 -15.80 -4.57 15.27
CA ASP A 31 -15.03 -4.84 16.50
C ASP A 31 -13.53 -5.01 16.23
N PHE A 32 -13.15 -5.60 15.09
CA PHE A 32 -11.75 -5.79 14.69
C PHE A 32 -11.59 -5.90 13.16
N SER A 33 -10.35 -5.72 12.68
CA SER A 33 -9.94 -6.02 11.30
C SER A 33 -8.85 -7.09 11.29
N LEU A 34 -8.90 -8.00 10.32
CA LEU A 34 -7.87 -9.02 10.11
C LEU A 34 -6.68 -8.50 9.29
N LEU A 35 -6.91 -7.52 8.42
CA LEU A 35 -5.89 -6.96 7.54
C LEU A 35 -5.85 -5.45 7.71
N LEU A 36 -4.73 -4.95 8.20
CA LEU A 36 -4.46 -3.52 8.26
C LEU A 36 -2.95 -3.30 8.39
N SER A 37 -2.37 -2.54 7.44
CA SER A 37 -0.95 -2.18 7.51
C SER A 37 -0.67 -1.31 8.73
N TRP A 38 0.47 -1.57 9.36
CA TRP A 38 0.95 -0.85 10.52
C TRP A 38 1.39 0.57 10.13
N ILE A 39 0.62 1.58 10.53
CA ILE A 39 0.92 2.99 10.22
C ILE A 39 0.82 3.83 11.49
N ARG A 40 1.89 4.56 11.83
CA ARG A 40 1.98 5.37 13.05
C ARG A 40 0.81 6.35 13.23
N GLY A 41 0.35 6.99 12.16
CA GLY A 41 -0.76 7.95 12.22
C GLY A 41 -2.09 7.36 12.68
N ARG A 42 -2.31 6.04 12.51
CA ARG A 42 -3.56 5.38 12.88
C ARG A 42 -3.66 5.04 14.37
N TYR A 43 -2.54 5.05 15.11
CA TYR A 43 -2.50 4.72 16.54
C TYR A 43 -3.37 5.60 17.44
N GLN A 44 -3.73 6.78 16.96
CA GLN A 44 -4.60 7.70 17.70
C GLN A 44 -6.04 7.19 17.81
N VAL A 45 -6.45 6.28 16.93
CA VAL A 45 -7.85 5.83 16.80
C VAL A 45 -8.03 4.32 16.78
N VAL A 46 -6.96 3.55 16.54
CA VAL A 46 -6.98 2.09 16.58
C VAL A 46 -5.78 1.54 17.33
N GLU A 47 -5.98 0.42 18.01
CA GLU A 47 -4.94 -0.34 18.68
C GLU A 47 -4.57 -1.57 17.83
N TYR A 48 -3.27 -1.78 17.63
CA TYR A 48 -2.78 -2.93 16.89
C TYR A 48 -2.40 -4.05 17.86
N SER A 49 -2.68 -5.28 17.46
CA SER A 49 -2.04 -6.45 18.07
C SER A 49 -0.57 -6.57 17.62
N ARG A 50 0.10 -7.67 17.97
CA ARG A 50 1.45 -7.95 17.47
C ARG A 50 1.47 -8.08 15.93
N ILE A 51 2.59 -7.72 15.32
CA ILE A 51 2.79 -7.87 13.87
C ILE A 51 2.98 -9.36 13.56
N TYR A 52 2.09 -9.92 12.72
CA TYR A 52 2.13 -11.32 12.29
C TYR A 52 2.86 -11.54 10.96
N VAL A 53 2.86 -10.54 10.08
CA VAL A 53 3.49 -10.59 8.75
C VAL A 53 4.21 -9.27 8.52
N ASN A 54 5.46 -9.33 8.05
CA ASN A 54 6.23 -8.16 7.64
C ASN A 54 6.23 -8.08 6.11
N GLU A 55 5.60 -7.04 5.57
CA GLU A 55 5.49 -6.80 4.13
C GLU A 55 6.38 -5.63 3.73
N PRO A 56 7.54 -5.87 3.08
CA PRO A 56 8.40 -4.80 2.62
C PRO A 56 7.75 -4.05 1.46
N ILE A 57 7.87 -2.72 1.47
CA ILE A 57 7.51 -1.89 0.31
C ILE A 57 8.61 -2.03 -0.72
N VAL A 58 8.28 -2.59 -1.89
CA VAL A 58 9.22 -2.81 -3.00
C VAL A 58 8.69 -2.18 -4.29
N MET A 59 9.60 -1.75 -5.16
CA MET A 59 9.25 -1.33 -6.51
C MET A 59 9.23 -2.55 -7.42
N ILE A 60 8.09 -2.81 -8.06
CA ILE A 60 7.97 -3.86 -9.07
C ILE A 60 8.16 -3.20 -10.43
N MET A 61 9.20 -3.64 -11.16
CA MET A 61 9.50 -3.17 -12.51
C MET A 61 9.56 -4.34 -13.47
N LEU A 62 9.21 -4.09 -14.73
CA LEU A 62 9.43 -5.06 -15.80
C LEU A 62 10.93 -5.27 -15.97
N LYS A 63 11.34 -6.54 -16.04
CA LYS A 63 12.70 -6.89 -16.42
C LYS A 63 12.97 -6.33 -17.81
N PRO A 64 14.08 -5.56 -18.03
CA PRO A 64 14.43 -5.10 -19.36
C PRO A 64 14.51 -6.28 -20.33
N GLY A 65 13.74 -6.19 -21.41
CA GLY A 65 13.82 -7.14 -22.51
C GLY A 65 15.12 -6.99 -23.30
N PRO A 66 15.44 -7.95 -24.18
CA PRO A 66 16.53 -7.76 -25.13
C PRO A 66 16.25 -6.52 -25.99
N LEU A 67 17.31 -5.78 -26.29
CA LEU A 67 17.22 -4.68 -27.26
C LEU A 67 16.80 -5.25 -28.63
N PRO A 68 16.08 -4.47 -29.45
CA PRO A 68 15.79 -4.87 -30.82
C PRO A 68 17.05 -5.29 -31.59
N GLN A 69 16.98 -6.43 -32.28
CA GLN A 69 18.14 -7.05 -32.93
C GLN A 69 18.83 -6.14 -33.96
N TYR A 70 18.07 -5.28 -34.66
CA TYR A 70 18.62 -4.33 -35.63
C TYR A 70 19.60 -3.33 -35.01
N LEU A 71 19.52 -3.06 -33.70
CA LEU A 71 20.46 -2.19 -33.01
C LEU A 71 21.86 -2.81 -32.88
N ALA A 72 22.02 -4.11 -33.11
CA ALA A 72 23.33 -4.76 -33.08
C ALA A 72 24.32 -4.16 -34.11
N LEU A 73 23.81 -3.62 -35.23
CA LEU A 73 24.64 -3.05 -36.30
C LEU A 73 25.30 -1.71 -35.92
N ILE A 74 24.60 -0.87 -35.15
CA ILE A 74 25.06 0.48 -34.81
C ILE A 74 25.67 0.58 -33.41
N ARG A 75 25.39 -0.39 -32.53
CA ARG A 75 25.92 -0.42 -31.16
C ARG A 75 27.45 -0.34 -31.03
N PRO A 76 28.27 -0.97 -31.90
CA PRO A 76 29.72 -0.85 -31.81
C PRO A 76 30.25 0.53 -32.24
N LEU A 77 29.45 1.32 -32.95
CA LEU A 77 29.82 2.66 -33.42
C LEU A 77 29.48 3.77 -32.41
N ALA A 78 28.81 3.42 -31.32
CA ALA A 78 28.36 4.34 -30.28
C ALA A 78 29.42 4.61 -29.17
N GLY A 79 30.71 4.33 -29.40
CA GLY A 79 31.80 4.78 -28.51
C GLY A 79 32.40 6.10 -29.01
N LYS A 80 32.64 7.14 -28.21
CA LYS A 80 32.74 7.29 -26.74
C LYS A 80 31.71 8.26 -26.20
#